data_AF-A0A925VK26-F1
#
_entry.id   AF-A0A925VK26-F1
#
_cell.length_a   1.000
_cell.length_b   1.000
_cell.length_c   1.000
_cell.angle_alpha   90.00
_cell.angle_beta   90.00
_cell.angle_gamma   90.00
#
_symmetry.space_group_name_H-M   'P 1'
#
loop_
_entity.id
_entity.type
_entity.pdbx_description
1 polymer ?
#
loop_
_entity_poly.entity_id
_entity_poly.type
_entity_poly.pdbx_seq_one_letter_code
_entity_poly.pdbx_strand_id
1 'polypeptide(L)'
;EGAQVAVHRPPGGRYAEVDIKNVDILYEDAWLIALNKRAGWYSVATPWDIWGNVLAALGRFLALREGQPPPLHLAHQLDRDTSGVLLVSRDPRANAPLLATFAGRAAHKQYWCICAGVPATEQFSLHTGHGRSAGGRFRVYPLEEVGRTLPGGSRVKDAHTDFTLLQPLPDPGLSHDEGAAPLVTPPVAVDGDNAVVVVANPQQQGKKRAAGSTPRARRKRTAETPDTVSSVE
;
A
#
# COMPACT_ATOMS: atom_id res chain seq x y z
N GLU A 1 -47.11 -1.86 0.37
CA GLU A 1 -45.92 -1.99 1.23
C GLU A 1 -44.76 -1.23 0.59
N GLY A 2 -44.16 -0.29 1.30
CA GLY A 2 -43.01 0.46 0.80
C GLY A 2 -41.71 -0.17 1.32
N ALA A 3 -40.81 -0.57 0.43
CA ALA A 3 -39.50 -1.05 0.84
C ALA A 3 -38.70 0.11 1.46
N GLN A 4 -38.25 -0.07 2.71
CA GLN A 4 -37.30 0.86 3.32
C GLN A 4 -35.90 0.55 2.80
N VAL A 5 -35.27 1.53 2.15
CA VAL A 5 -33.88 1.43 1.67
C VAL A 5 -33.00 2.28 2.59
N ALA A 6 -32.05 1.63 3.28
CA ALA A 6 -31.04 2.31 4.08
C ALA A 6 -29.90 2.79 3.19
N VAL A 7 -29.74 4.12 3.07
CA VAL A 7 -28.62 4.74 2.32
C VAL A 7 -27.54 5.13 3.30
N HIS A 8 -26.46 4.35 3.34
CA HIS A 8 -25.28 4.66 4.14
C HIS A 8 -24.44 5.71 3.41
N ARG A 9 -24.42 6.95 3.93
CA ARG A 9 -23.49 7.99 3.46
C ARG A 9 -22.15 7.85 4.18
N PRO A 10 -21.02 8.04 3.50
CA PRO A 10 -19.73 8.01 4.14
C PRO A 10 -19.57 9.11 5.20
N PRO A 11 -18.82 8.84 6.27
CA PRO A 11 -18.51 9.85 7.28
C PRO A 11 -17.51 10.87 6.70
N GLY A 12 -18.02 12.00 6.20
CA GLY A 12 -17.23 13.20 5.89
C GLY A 12 -16.73 13.35 4.45
N GLY A 13 -17.64 13.56 3.49
CA GLY A 13 -17.31 14.04 2.14
C GLY A 13 -17.76 13.12 0.99
N ARG A 14 -17.74 13.64 -0.24
CA ARG A 14 -17.84 12.82 -1.46
C ARG A 14 -16.48 12.16 -1.68
N TYR A 15 -16.43 10.84 -1.88
CA TYR A 15 -15.20 10.21 -2.36
C TYR A 15 -14.83 10.78 -3.73
N ALA A 16 -13.53 10.83 -4.03
CA ALA A 16 -13.07 11.24 -5.34
C ALA A 16 -13.69 10.31 -6.39
N GLU A 17 -14.38 10.89 -7.36
CA GLU A 17 -14.90 10.13 -8.48
C GLU A 17 -13.69 9.54 -9.23
N VAL A 18 -13.70 8.21 -9.39
CA VAL A 18 -12.66 7.52 -10.14
C VAL A 18 -13.04 7.63 -11.62
N ASP A 19 -12.32 8.49 -12.33
CA ASP A 19 -12.47 8.72 -13.76
C ASP A 19 -11.30 8.04 -14.49
N ILE A 20 -11.57 6.86 -15.07
CA ILE A 20 -10.58 6.10 -15.84
C ILE A 20 -10.57 6.59 -17.28
N LYS A 21 -9.37 6.83 -17.80
CA LYS A 21 -9.12 7.23 -19.18
C LYS A 21 -8.24 6.19 -19.87
N ASN A 22 -8.20 6.23 -21.20
CA ASN A 22 -7.31 5.37 -21.99
C ASN A 22 -5.84 5.45 -21.54
N VAL A 23 -5.37 6.63 -21.10
CA VAL A 23 -3.99 6.82 -20.62
C VAL A 23 -3.70 6.08 -19.31
N ASP A 24 -4.72 5.70 -18.54
CA ASP A 24 -4.54 4.92 -17.32
C ASP A 24 -4.43 3.40 -17.62
N ILE A 25 -4.70 2.95 -18.85
CA ILE A 25 -4.51 1.56 -19.29
C ILE A 25 -3.08 1.39 -19.82
N LEU A 26 -2.29 0.61 -19.09
CA LEU A 26 -0.89 0.34 -19.43
C LEU A 26 -0.76 -0.87 -20.37
N TYR A 27 -1.65 -1.85 -20.19
CA TYR A 27 -1.71 -3.05 -21.00
C TYR A 27 -3.14 -3.57 -21.01
N GLU A 28 -3.57 -4.11 -22.14
CA GLU A 28 -4.87 -4.72 -22.30
C GLU A 28 -4.81 -5.82 -23.36
N ASP A 29 -5.30 -7.01 -23.02
CA ASP A 29 -5.56 -8.10 -23.97
C ASP A 29 -6.96 -8.70 -23.74
N ALA A 30 -7.19 -9.91 -24.28
CA ALA A 30 -8.45 -10.63 -24.13
C ALA A 30 -8.73 -11.15 -22.71
N TRP A 31 -7.70 -11.25 -21.86
CA TRP A 31 -7.71 -11.93 -20.56
C TRP A 31 -7.54 -10.97 -19.38
N LEU A 32 -6.69 -9.96 -19.52
CA LEU A 32 -6.27 -9.08 -18.43
C LEU A 32 -6.06 -7.63 -18.88
N ILE A 33 -6.17 -6.74 -17.90
CA ILE A 33 -5.94 -5.31 -18.01
C ILE A 33 -4.98 -4.91 -16.90
N ALA A 34 -3.90 -4.23 -17.25
CA ALA A 34 -3.01 -3.56 -16.30
C ALA A 34 -3.33 -2.07 -16.26
N LEU A 35 -3.76 -1.58 -15.11
CA LEU A 35 -4.11 -0.18 -14.89
C LEU A 35 -3.05 0.54 -14.07
N ASN A 36 -2.72 1.77 -14.45
CA ASN A 36 -2.03 2.70 -13.57
C ASN A 36 -3.02 3.29 -12.56
N LYS A 37 -3.17 2.64 -11.40
CA LYS A 37 -4.00 3.15 -10.31
C LYS A 37 -3.39 4.42 -9.75
N ARG A 38 -4.18 5.49 -9.65
CA ARG A 38 -3.75 6.72 -8.98
C ARG A 38 -3.82 6.59 -7.46
N ALA A 39 -3.01 7.38 -6.76
CA ALA A 39 -3.10 7.54 -5.31
C ALA A 39 -4.43 8.24 -4.96
N GLY A 40 -5.05 7.83 -3.85
CA GLY A 40 -6.36 8.28 -3.42
C GLY A 40 -7.53 7.43 -3.96
N TRP A 41 -7.29 6.61 -4.99
CA TRP A 41 -8.32 5.71 -5.53
C TRP A 41 -8.37 4.39 -4.77
N TYR A 42 -9.58 3.99 -4.34
CA TYR A 42 -9.80 2.65 -3.80
C TYR A 42 -9.74 1.61 -4.93
N SER A 43 -9.07 0.48 -4.67
CA SER A 43 -9.02 -0.63 -5.65
C SER A 43 -10.40 -1.26 -5.86
N VAL A 44 -11.17 -1.45 -4.79
CA VAL A 44 -12.48 -2.12 -4.77
C VAL A 44 -13.47 -1.39 -3.87
N ALA A 45 -14.74 -1.75 -3.99
CA ALA A 45 -15.83 -1.28 -3.14
C ALA A 45 -15.48 -1.36 -1.64
N THR A 46 -15.88 -0.33 -0.92
CA THR A 46 -15.84 -0.27 0.54
C THR A 46 -17.26 -0.35 1.10
N PRO A 47 -17.46 -0.66 2.39
CA PRO A 47 -18.79 -0.62 3.01
C PRO A 47 -19.52 0.74 2.88
N TRP A 48 -18.77 1.81 2.58
CA TRP A 48 -19.28 3.17 2.51
C TRP A 48 -19.41 3.69 1.08
N ASP A 49 -18.82 3.01 0.10
CA ASP A 49 -18.84 3.40 -1.30
C ASP A 49 -18.56 2.21 -2.21
N ILE A 50 -19.60 1.81 -2.93
CA ILE A 50 -19.56 0.72 -3.89
C ILE A 50 -19.21 1.21 -5.32
N TRP A 51 -19.20 2.52 -5.56
CA TRP A 51 -19.06 3.13 -6.90
C TRP A 51 -17.74 3.86 -7.13
N GLY A 52 -17.22 4.56 -6.12
CA GLY A 52 -15.97 5.35 -6.15
C GLY A 52 -14.71 4.51 -5.99
N ASN A 53 -14.60 3.44 -6.77
CA ASN A 53 -13.44 2.57 -6.81
C ASN A 53 -13.07 2.20 -8.25
N VAL A 54 -11.83 1.73 -8.43
CA VAL A 54 -11.24 1.43 -9.72
C VAL A 54 -11.97 0.32 -10.45
N LEU A 55 -12.35 -0.76 -9.76
CA LEU A 55 -13.05 -1.87 -10.40
C LEU A 55 -14.41 -1.45 -10.98
N ALA A 56 -15.20 -0.70 -10.21
CA ALA A 56 -16.48 -0.18 -10.67
C ALA A 56 -16.32 0.86 -11.78
N ALA A 57 -15.33 1.75 -11.69
CA ALA A 57 -15.02 2.73 -12.72
C ALA A 57 -14.55 2.08 -14.03
N LEU A 58 -13.73 1.03 -13.95
CA LEU A 58 -13.29 0.27 -15.12
C LEU A 58 -14.46 -0.40 -15.80
N GLY A 59 -15.37 -1.01 -15.03
CA GLY A 59 -16.60 -1.58 -15.59
C GLY A 59 -17.40 -0.55 -16.39
N ARG A 60 -17.63 0.65 -15.83
CA ARG A 60 -18.34 1.73 -16.54
C ARG A 60 -17.59 2.19 -17.80
N PHE A 61 -16.28 2.38 -17.69
CA PHE A 61 -15.42 2.77 -18.81
C PHE A 61 -15.50 1.75 -19.96
N LEU A 62 -15.37 0.46 -19.66
CA LEU A 62 -15.46 -0.61 -20.66
C LEU A 62 -16.88 -0.75 -21.22
N ALA A 63 -17.92 -0.57 -20.39
CA ALA A 63 -19.30 -0.58 -20.88
C ALA A 63 -19.57 0.52 -21.91
N LEU A 64 -19.02 1.72 -21.72
CA LEU A 64 -19.12 2.80 -22.70
C LEU A 64 -18.32 2.50 -23.97
N ARG A 65 -17.17 1.83 -23.84
CA ARG A 65 -16.28 1.53 -24.97
C ARG A 65 -16.73 0.31 -25.79
N GLU A 66 -17.35 -0.68 -25.15
CA GLU A 66 -17.64 -2.02 -25.70
C GLU A 66 -19.13 -2.36 -25.70
N GLY A 67 -19.99 -1.47 -25.19
CA GLY A 67 -21.45 -1.66 -25.09
C GLY A 67 -21.92 -2.40 -23.84
N GLN A 68 -21.05 -3.17 -23.19
CA GLN A 68 -21.31 -3.83 -21.90
C GLN A 68 -20.02 -4.08 -21.13
N PRO A 69 -20.04 -4.11 -19.78
CA PRO A 69 -18.85 -4.42 -19.01
C PRO A 69 -18.52 -5.92 -19.11
N PRO A 70 -17.25 -6.31 -19.37
CA PRO A 70 -16.84 -7.70 -19.20
C PRO A 70 -16.84 -8.10 -17.71
N PRO A 71 -16.77 -9.40 -17.39
CA PRO A 71 -16.62 -9.85 -16.01
C PRO A 71 -15.24 -9.47 -15.46
N LEU A 72 -15.20 -8.45 -14.60
CA LEU A 72 -13.96 -7.93 -14.03
C LEU A 72 -13.68 -8.51 -12.64
N HIS A 73 -12.45 -8.98 -12.40
CA HIS A 73 -11.98 -9.41 -11.09
C HIS A 73 -10.58 -8.89 -10.80
N LEU A 74 -10.34 -8.52 -9.55
CA LEU A 74 -9.02 -8.07 -9.09
C LEU A 74 -8.14 -9.27 -8.74
N ALA A 75 -6.95 -9.29 -9.33
CA ALA A 75 -5.90 -10.25 -9.01
C ALA A 75 -5.25 -9.98 -7.65
N HIS A 76 -5.07 -8.69 -7.35
CA HIS A 76 -4.51 -8.17 -6.12
C HIS A 76 -5.12 -6.79 -5.85
N GLN A 77 -4.80 -6.22 -4.69
CA GLN A 77 -5.22 -4.87 -4.34
C GLN A 77 -4.00 -4.02 -4.04
N LEU A 78 -4.14 -2.72 -4.31
CA LEU A 78 -3.27 -1.68 -3.79
C LEU A 78 -4.03 -0.88 -2.74
N ASP A 79 -3.32 -0.40 -1.73
CA ASP A 79 -3.89 0.53 -0.75
C ASP A 79 -4.38 1.81 -1.46
N ARG A 80 -5.32 2.51 -0.80
CA ARG A 80 -5.94 3.73 -1.35
C ARG A 80 -4.89 4.73 -1.84
N ASP A 81 -3.91 5.02 -1.00
CA ASP A 81 -2.91 6.05 -1.26
C ASP A 81 -1.66 5.52 -2.00
N THR A 82 -1.66 4.24 -2.36
CA THR A 82 -0.60 3.64 -3.18
C THR A 82 -0.96 3.77 -4.65
N SER A 83 -0.13 4.42 -5.46
CA SER A 83 -0.26 4.43 -6.92
C SER A 83 0.45 3.24 -7.58
N GLY A 84 0.24 3.04 -8.88
CA GLY A 84 0.98 2.08 -9.71
C GLY A 84 0.11 0.97 -10.29
N VAL A 85 0.74 -0.09 -10.79
CA VAL A 85 0.04 -1.13 -11.56
C VAL A 85 -0.94 -1.92 -10.69
N LEU A 86 -2.19 -1.99 -11.15
CA LEU A 86 -3.24 -2.85 -10.64
C LEU A 86 -3.69 -3.80 -11.77
N LEU A 87 -3.56 -5.11 -11.55
CA LEU A 87 -4.00 -6.12 -12.50
C LEU A 87 -5.47 -6.52 -12.28
N VAL A 88 -6.23 -6.47 -13.37
CA VAL A 88 -7.65 -6.85 -13.42
C VAL A 88 -7.84 -7.92 -14.49
N SER A 89 -8.38 -9.09 -14.13
CA SER A 89 -8.81 -10.06 -15.14
C SER A 89 -10.16 -9.63 -15.73
N ARG A 90 -10.31 -9.72 -17.04
CA ARG A 90 -11.58 -9.47 -17.76
C ARG A 90 -12.25 -10.74 -18.30
N ASP A 91 -11.61 -11.90 -18.09
CA ASP A 91 -12.14 -13.21 -18.46
C ASP A 91 -12.16 -14.12 -17.22
N PRO A 92 -13.26 -14.84 -16.95
CA PRO A 92 -13.37 -15.72 -15.78
C PRO A 92 -12.31 -16.84 -15.75
N ARG A 93 -11.85 -17.31 -16.91
CA ARG A 93 -10.83 -18.36 -17.05
C ARG A 93 -9.45 -17.87 -16.61
N ALA A 94 -9.18 -16.58 -16.74
CA ALA A 94 -7.91 -15.97 -16.30
C ALA A 94 -7.87 -15.67 -14.80
N ASN A 95 -9.03 -15.55 -14.14
CA ASN A 95 -9.10 -15.15 -12.74
C ASN A 95 -8.43 -16.15 -11.79
N ALA A 96 -8.73 -17.44 -11.90
CA ALA A 96 -8.20 -18.46 -10.98
C ALA A 96 -6.67 -18.62 -11.08
N PRO A 97 -6.05 -18.75 -12.28
CA PRO A 97 -4.58 -18.77 -12.42
C PRO A 97 -3.92 -17.50 -11.87
N LEU A 98 -4.52 -16.34 -12.11
CA LEU A 98 -3.97 -15.07 -11.67
C LEU A 98 -4.03 -14.94 -10.14
N LEU A 99 -5.15 -15.28 -9.51
CA LEU A 99 -5.26 -15.36 -8.05
C LEU A 99 -4.26 -16.35 -7.45
N ALA A 100 -4.06 -17.52 -8.07
CA ALA A 100 -3.09 -18.51 -7.63
C ALA A 100 -1.66 -17.97 -7.67
N THR A 101 -1.30 -17.20 -8.71
CA THR A 101 0.02 -16.57 -8.86
C THR A 101 0.31 -15.59 -7.70
N PHE A 102 -0.66 -14.75 -7.34
CA PHE A 102 -0.51 -13.83 -6.21
C PHE A 102 -0.55 -14.55 -4.85
N ALA A 103 -1.43 -15.54 -4.68
CA ALA A 103 -1.54 -16.31 -3.45
C ALA A 103 -0.28 -17.15 -3.17
N GLY A 104 0.32 -17.71 -4.23
CA GLY A 104 1.55 -18.49 -4.19
C GLY A 104 2.83 -17.64 -4.13
N ARG A 105 2.72 -16.31 -4.11
CA ARG A 105 3.86 -15.37 -4.13
C ARG A 105 4.78 -15.54 -5.35
N ALA A 106 4.25 -16.05 -6.45
CA ALA A 106 5.00 -16.21 -7.71
C ALA A 106 5.10 -14.89 -8.50
N ALA A 107 4.19 -13.94 -8.26
CA ALA A 107 4.26 -12.62 -8.85
C ALA A 107 5.41 -11.79 -8.24
N HIS A 108 6.26 -11.23 -9.10
CA HIS A 108 7.29 -10.28 -8.71
C HIS A 108 6.71 -8.87 -8.68
N LYS A 109 6.86 -8.19 -7.54
CA LYS A 109 6.35 -6.82 -7.36
C LYS A 109 7.49 -5.94 -6.90
N GLN A 110 7.73 -4.86 -7.63
CA GLN A 110 8.74 -3.88 -7.26
C GLN A 110 8.07 -2.57 -6.90
N TYR A 111 8.44 -1.99 -5.74
CA TYR A 111 7.86 -0.75 -5.27
C TYR A 111 8.90 0.35 -5.19
N TRP A 112 8.52 1.54 -5.63
CA TRP A 112 9.27 2.76 -5.33
C TRP A 112 8.59 3.46 -4.16
N CYS A 113 9.38 3.93 -3.20
CA CYS A 113 8.86 4.63 -2.04
C CYS A 113 9.84 5.72 -1.56
N ILE A 114 9.33 6.65 -0.76
CA ILE A 114 10.12 7.62 -0.02
C ILE A 114 9.92 7.31 1.46
N CYS A 115 11.02 7.16 2.18
CA CYS A 115 11.03 6.91 3.62
C CYS A 115 11.63 8.10 4.38
N ALA A 116 11.31 8.20 5.67
CA ALA A 116 11.93 9.17 6.56
C ALA A 116 13.25 8.60 7.12
N GLY A 117 14.29 9.42 7.12
CA GLY A 117 15.64 9.01 7.51
C GLY A 117 16.42 8.38 6.35
N VAL A 118 17.71 8.13 6.58
CA VAL A 118 18.60 7.46 5.64
C VAL A 118 18.99 6.11 6.26
N PRO A 119 18.75 4.98 5.58
CA PRO A 119 19.17 3.68 6.09
C PRO A 119 20.70 3.62 6.18
N ALA A 120 21.22 2.82 7.12
CA ALA A 120 22.66 2.68 7.32
C ALA A 120 23.36 1.97 6.14
N THR A 121 22.61 1.17 5.37
CA THR A 121 23.10 0.44 4.20
C THR A 121 22.22 0.73 3.00
N GLU A 122 22.80 0.65 1.81
CA GLU A 122 22.06 0.85 0.55
C GLU A 122 21.10 -0.30 0.27
N GLN A 123 21.45 -1.54 0.64
CA GLN A 123 20.58 -2.70 0.51
C GLN A 123 20.31 -3.29 1.90
N PHE A 124 19.05 -3.61 2.16
CA PHE A 124 18.63 -4.27 3.39
C PHE A 124 17.29 -4.99 3.18
N SER A 125 17.03 -5.98 4.03
CA SER A 125 15.78 -6.74 4.02
C SER A 125 15.02 -6.49 5.31
N LEU A 126 13.70 -6.36 5.21
CA LEU A 126 12.81 -6.24 6.35
C LEU A 126 11.93 -7.48 6.46
N HIS A 127 11.97 -8.12 7.62
CA HIS A 127 11.15 -9.27 7.96
C HIS A 127 10.21 -8.91 9.10
N THR A 128 8.90 -8.94 8.84
CA THR A 128 7.86 -8.50 9.78
C THR A 128 6.65 -9.42 9.76
N GLY A 129 5.88 -9.41 10.85
CA GLY A 129 4.57 -10.05 10.90
C GLY A 129 3.47 -9.07 10.51
N HIS A 130 2.54 -9.43 9.62
CA HIS A 130 1.42 -8.58 9.22
C HIS A 130 0.09 -9.24 9.60
N GLY A 131 -0.87 -8.45 10.09
CA GLY A 131 -2.18 -8.99 10.47
C GLY A 131 -3.23 -7.92 10.68
N ARG A 132 -4.49 -8.35 10.90
CA ARG A 132 -5.59 -7.44 11.21
C ARG A 132 -5.87 -7.46 12.71
N SER A 133 -5.89 -6.28 13.30
CA SER A 133 -6.36 -6.08 14.67
C SER A 133 -7.86 -6.40 14.82
N ALA A 134 -8.33 -6.49 16.07
CA ALA A 134 -9.73 -6.75 16.41
C ALA A 134 -10.74 -5.83 15.68
N GLY A 135 -10.36 -4.57 15.45
CA GLY A 135 -11.18 -3.60 14.71
C GLY A 135 -10.98 -3.63 13.19
N GLY A 136 -10.43 -4.72 12.64
CA GLY A 136 -10.21 -4.91 11.20
C GLY A 136 -9.05 -4.11 10.61
N ARG A 137 -8.38 -3.22 11.36
CA ARG A 137 -7.25 -2.43 10.87
C ARG A 137 -6.01 -3.28 10.68
N PHE A 138 -5.34 -3.15 9.53
CA PHE A 138 -4.03 -3.74 9.29
C PHE A 138 -2.98 -3.16 10.25
N ARG A 139 -2.09 -4.03 10.70
CA ARG A 139 -0.95 -3.70 11.56
C ARG A 139 0.27 -4.51 11.17
N VAL A 140 1.42 -3.90 11.41
CA VAL A 140 2.72 -4.55 11.43
C VAL A 140 2.99 -4.99 12.86
N TYR A 141 3.54 -6.19 13.00
CA TYR A 141 3.88 -6.90 14.22
C TYR A 141 5.35 -7.32 14.14
N PRO A 142 6.02 -7.50 15.29
CA PRO A 142 7.34 -8.10 15.35
C PRO A 142 7.37 -9.49 14.70
N LEU A 143 8.53 -9.90 14.19
CA LEU A 143 8.70 -11.18 13.50
C LEU A 143 8.38 -12.37 14.44
N GLU A 144 8.73 -12.26 15.71
CA GLU A 144 8.44 -13.25 16.75
C GLU A 144 6.94 -13.50 16.98
N GLU A 145 6.07 -12.59 16.52
CA GLU A 145 4.63 -12.76 16.61
C GLU A 145 4.02 -13.51 15.41
N VAL A 146 4.79 -13.86 14.38
CA VAL A 146 4.29 -14.64 13.25
C VAL A 146 3.66 -15.96 13.72
N GLY A 147 2.49 -16.30 13.17
CA GLY A 147 1.70 -17.46 13.57
C GLY A 147 0.74 -17.22 14.74
N ARG A 148 0.94 -16.15 15.54
CA ARG A 148 0.03 -15.75 16.61
C ARG A 148 -1.39 -15.55 16.06
N THR A 149 -2.37 -16.11 16.75
CA THR A 149 -3.78 -15.85 16.48
C THR A 149 -4.19 -14.49 17.06
N LEU A 150 -4.75 -13.64 16.22
CA LEU A 150 -5.27 -12.32 16.55
C LEU A 150 -6.75 -12.38 16.93
N PRO A 151 -7.27 -11.40 17.69
CA PRO A 151 -8.71 -11.28 17.93
C PRO A 151 -9.48 -11.26 16.60
N GLY A 152 -10.49 -12.14 16.47
CA GLY A 152 -11.19 -12.38 15.19
C GLY A 152 -10.67 -13.57 14.39
N GLY A 153 -9.73 -14.35 14.94
CA GLY A 153 -9.32 -15.65 14.40
C GLY A 153 -8.28 -15.62 13.28
N SER A 154 -7.95 -14.44 12.75
CA SER A 154 -6.85 -14.30 11.77
C SER A 154 -5.48 -14.56 12.41
N ARG A 155 -4.49 -14.98 11.63
CA ARG A 155 -3.12 -15.16 12.10
C ARG A 155 -2.22 -14.01 11.62
N VAL A 156 -1.22 -13.68 12.43
CA VAL A 156 -0.08 -12.88 11.97
C VAL A 156 0.65 -13.68 10.90
N LYS A 157 0.76 -13.11 9.70
CA LYS A 157 1.42 -13.72 8.54
C LYS A 157 2.82 -13.14 8.37
N ASP A 158 3.74 -13.99 7.94
CA ASP A 158 5.08 -13.54 7.54
C ASP A 158 5.04 -12.60 6.33
N ALA A 159 5.84 -11.53 6.39
CA ALA A 159 6.09 -10.59 5.31
C ALA A 159 7.59 -10.30 5.21
N HIS A 160 8.10 -10.42 4.00
CA HIS A 160 9.49 -10.16 3.66
C HIS A 160 9.55 -9.17 2.51
N THR A 161 10.40 -8.15 2.62
CA THR A 161 10.59 -7.15 1.57
C THR A 161 12.05 -6.69 1.55
N ASP A 162 12.65 -6.79 0.37
CA ASP A 162 13.97 -6.27 0.08
C ASP A 162 13.89 -4.81 -0.36
N PHE A 163 14.79 -4.00 0.15
CA PHE A 163 14.89 -2.58 -0.16
C PHE A 163 16.25 -2.26 -0.77
N THR A 164 16.24 -1.29 -1.68
CA THR A 164 17.46 -0.69 -2.24
C THR A 164 17.29 0.83 -2.21
N LEU A 165 18.19 1.52 -1.53
CA LEU A 165 18.29 2.96 -1.52
C LEU A 165 18.79 3.42 -2.89
N LEU A 166 17.95 4.17 -3.60
CA LEU A 166 18.33 4.74 -4.90
C LEU A 166 19.08 6.07 -4.72
N GLN A 167 18.56 6.93 -3.84
CA GLN A 167 19.20 8.20 -3.51
C GLN A 167 18.66 8.76 -2.19
N PRO A 168 19.51 9.41 -1.37
CA PRO A 168 19.05 10.29 -0.31
C PRO A 168 18.35 11.52 -0.90
N LEU A 169 17.26 11.96 -0.29
CA LEU A 169 16.64 13.25 -0.60
C LEU A 169 17.11 14.30 0.41
N PRO A 170 17.26 15.58 0.01
CA PRO A 170 17.57 16.65 0.95
C PRO A 170 16.49 16.74 2.04
N ASP A 171 16.91 17.15 3.25
CA ASP A 171 15.99 17.32 4.36
C ASP A 171 14.91 18.36 3.99
N PRO A 172 13.61 17.99 3.97
CA PRO A 172 12.53 18.91 3.62
C PRO A 172 12.43 20.13 4.56
N GLY A 173 13.13 20.12 5.70
CA GLY A 173 13.25 21.26 6.62
C GLY A 173 14.39 22.24 6.33
N LEU A 174 15.31 21.97 5.40
CA LEU A 174 16.56 22.73 5.24
C LEU A 174 16.71 23.53 3.92
N SER A 175 15.71 23.57 3.04
CA SER A 175 15.79 24.47 1.88
C SER A 175 14.41 24.86 1.35
N HIS A 176 14.07 26.14 1.54
CA HIS A 176 13.12 26.87 0.69
C HIS A 176 13.73 27.24 -0.67
N ASP A 177 14.78 26.53 -1.13
CA ASP A 177 15.38 26.78 -2.43
C ASP A 177 14.59 26.06 -3.52
N GLU A 178 14.13 26.84 -4.49
CA GLU A 178 13.38 26.45 -5.68
C GLU A 178 14.19 25.59 -6.69
N GLY A 179 15.24 24.89 -6.21
CA GLY A 179 16.20 24.14 -7.04
C GLY A 179 16.20 22.62 -6.87
N ALA A 180 15.34 22.06 -6.01
CA ALA A 180 15.25 20.60 -5.88
C ALA A 180 14.73 20.02 -7.21
N ALA A 181 15.57 19.22 -7.88
CA ALA A 181 15.18 18.48 -9.07
C ALA A 181 13.86 17.75 -8.79
N PRO A 182 12.85 17.87 -9.67
CA PRO A 182 11.57 17.22 -9.43
C PRO A 182 11.83 15.73 -9.21
N LEU A 183 11.22 15.17 -8.16
CA LEU A 183 11.17 13.73 -7.95
C LEU A 183 10.66 13.10 -9.24
N VAL A 184 11.57 12.55 -10.04
CA VAL A 184 11.21 11.85 -11.27
C VAL A 184 10.42 10.64 -10.83
N THR A 185 9.12 10.67 -11.13
CA THR A 185 8.30 9.49 -10.92
C THR A 185 8.78 8.49 -11.96
N PRO A 186 9.35 7.34 -11.54
CA PRO A 186 9.78 6.33 -12.49
C PRO A 186 8.61 5.92 -13.38
N PRO A 187 8.88 5.51 -14.63
CA PRO A 187 7.82 4.99 -15.49
C PRO A 187 7.18 3.77 -14.83
N VAL A 188 5.85 3.73 -14.86
CA VAL A 188 5.10 2.54 -14.45
C VAL A 188 5.20 1.54 -15.61
N ALA A 189 5.87 0.41 -15.36
CA ALA A 189 6.11 -0.60 -16.39
C ALA A 189 5.53 -1.96 -15.97
N VAL A 190 5.08 -2.70 -16.98
CA VAL A 190 4.81 -4.13 -16.89
C VAL A 190 5.90 -4.78 -17.73
N ASP A 191 6.73 -5.61 -17.09
CA ASP A 191 7.72 -6.41 -17.79
C ASP A 191 7.22 -7.87 -17.83
N GLY A 192 7.53 -8.55 -18.93
CA GLY A 192 6.98 -9.84 -19.30
C GLY A 192 7.08 -10.90 -18.20
N ASP A 193 6.17 -11.86 -18.32
CA ASP A 193 5.95 -13.05 -17.51
C ASP A 193 5.58 -12.89 -16.04
N ASN A 194 6.13 -11.96 -15.23
CA ASN A 194 5.76 -11.86 -13.80
C ASN A 194 6.02 -10.52 -13.07
N ALA A 195 6.44 -9.44 -13.74
CA ALA A 195 6.91 -8.23 -13.06
C ALA A 195 5.90 -7.07 -13.08
N VAL A 196 5.42 -6.70 -11.90
CA VAL A 196 4.52 -5.56 -11.66
C VAL A 196 5.32 -4.46 -10.96
N VAL A 197 5.67 -3.38 -11.67
CA VAL A 197 6.36 -2.22 -11.07
C VAL A 197 5.32 -1.23 -10.54
N VAL A 198 5.22 -1.11 -9.22
CA VAL A 198 4.22 -0.29 -8.53
C VAL A 198 4.90 0.94 -7.92
N VAL A 199 4.53 2.14 -8.34
CA VAL A 199 5.12 3.36 -7.80
C VAL A 199 4.30 3.84 -6.61
N ALA A 200 4.75 3.67 -5.37
CA ALA A 200 4.09 4.28 -4.22
C ALA A 200 4.57 5.73 -4.07
N ASN A 201 3.68 6.70 -4.31
CA ASN A 201 3.93 8.10 -3.96
C ASN A 201 3.37 8.36 -2.54
N PRO A 202 4.20 8.51 -1.51
CA PRO A 202 3.73 8.76 -0.15
C PRO A 202 3.34 10.23 0.12
N GLN A 203 3.31 11.10 -0.90
CA GLN A 203 2.94 12.51 -0.73
C GLN A 203 1.45 12.75 -0.46
N GLN A 204 0.83 12.06 0.50
CA GLN A 204 -0.42 12.48 1.14
C GLN A 204 -0.55 11.96 2.59
N GLN A 205 0.55 11.64 3.30
CA GLN A 205 0.47 11.65 4.77
C GLN A 205 0.39 13.11 5.23
N GLY A 206 -0.85 13.60 5.35
CA GLY A 206 -1.14 14.95 5.79
C GLY A 206 -0.35 15.32 7.04
N LYS A 207 0.10 16.58 7.09
CA LYS A 207 0.76 17.25 8.21
C LYS A 207 0.13 16.86 9.55
N LYS A 208 0.56 15.75 10.17
CA LYS A 208 0.43 15.56 11.61
C LYS A 208 1.61 16.29 12.20
N ARG A 209 1.33 17.51 12.70
CA ARG A 209 2.23 18.23 13.61
C ARG A 209 2.80 17.21 14.58
N ALA A 210 4.12 17.08 14.60
CA ALA A 210 4.83 16.47 15.72
C ALA A 210 4.46 17.30 16.95
N ALA A 211 3.48 16.82 17.73
CA ALA A 211 3.26 17.32 19.07
C ALA A 211 4.47 16.85 19.87
N GLY A 212 5.37 17.79 20.20
CA GLY A 212 6.51 17.54 21.05
C GLY A 212 6.04 16.95 22.38
N SER A 213 6.45 15.72 22.67
CA SER A 213 6.57 15.23 24.03
C SER A 213 8.06 15.23 24.38
N THR A 214 8.50 16.30 25.02
CA THR A 214 9.74 16.29 25.81
C THR A 214 9.73 15.09 26.76
N PRO A 215 10.78 14.25 26.80
CA PRO A 215 10.86 13.18 27.79
C PRO A 215 11.08 13.82 29.16
N ARG A 216 10.03 13.78 30.00
CA ARG A 216 10.14 14.18 31.40
C ARG A 216 10.96 13.10 32.12
N ALA A 217 12.18 13.44 32.51
CA ALA A 217 13.08 12.60 33.29
C ALA A 217 12.36 12.10 34.56
N ARG A 218 12.06 10.80 34.61
CA ARG A 218 11.55 10.15 35.82
C ARG A 218 12.74 9.53 36.54
N ARG A 219 13.27 10.27 37.53
CA ARG A 219 14.19 9.76 38.56
C ARG A 219 13.64 8.45 39.12
N LYS A 220 14.36 7.34 38.98
CA LYS A 220 14.28 6.22 39.92
C LYS A 220 15.50 6.29 40.83
N ARG A 221 15.23 6.37 42.13
CA ARG A 221 16.24 6.32 43.20
C ARG A 221 16.71 4.87 43.37
N THR A 222 18.03 4.73 43.34
CA THR A 222 18.92 3.84 44.11
C THR A 222 18.40 2.53 44.72
N ALA A 223 19.15 1.47 44.45
CA ALA A 223 19.78 0.64 45.49
C ALA A 223 21.19 0.24 45.01
N GLU A 224 22.20 0.64 45.78
CA GLU A 224 23.61 0.18 45.70
C GLU A 224 23.68 -1.28 46.21
N THR A 225 24.71 -2.12 46.02
CA THR A 225 26.17 -1.96 46.26
C THR A 225 26.84 -3.32 45.88
N PRO A 226 28.17 -3.54 46.05
CA PRO A 226 29.28 -3.34 45.12
C PRO A 226 29.89 -4.72 44.70
N ASP A 227 30.87 -4.87 43.81
CA ASP A 227 32.29 -4.58 43.98
C ASP A 227 33.04 -4.91 42.66
N THR A 228 33.91 -3.99 42.23
CA THR A 228 35.34 -4.15 41.90
C THR A 228 35.76 -5.43 41.13
N VAL A 229 36.47 -5.40 39.97
CA VAL A 229 37.88 -5.00 39.76
C VAL A 229 38.24 -5.03 38.24
N SER A 230 39.08 -4.06 37.81
CA SER A 230 40.04 -3.96 36.66
C SER A 230 39.66 -4.45 35.26
N SER A 231 39.65 -3.63 34.20
CA SER A 231 40.83 -3.08 33.48
C SER A 231 41.84 -4.13 33.00
N VAL A 232 42.02 -4.22 31.67
CA VAL A 232 43.27 -4.16 30.89
C VAL A 232 43.17 -5.08 29.64
N GLU A 233 43.49 -4.46 28.50
CA GLU A 233 43.66 -4.99 27.12
C GLU A 233 42.44 -5.44 26.31
#